data_AF-A0A6L8G7Y2-F1
#
_entry.id   AF-A0A6L8G7Y2-F1
#
_cell.length_a   1.000
_cell.length_b   1.000
_cell.length_c   1.000
_cell.angle_alpha   90.00
_cell.angle_beta   90.00
_cell.angle_gamma   90.00
#
_symmetry.space_group_name_H-M   'P 1'
#
loop_
_entity.id
_entity.type
_entity.pdbx_description
1 polymer ?
#
loop_
_entity_poly.entity_id
_entity_poly.type
_entity_poly.pdbx_seq_one_letter_code
_entity_poly.pdbx_strand_id
1 'polypeptide(L)'
;MTTAPIVSKVWSFCTTLRDDGVGYGDYLEQLTYLIFLKMADEYSRLPYNRDVGIPAGYDWSSLTTRRGAELEGHYVLLLRKLGEQRGMLGQIFTKAQNKITDPAKLFRLIAMVDGTQWVTLEADVKGDIYEGLLERNAEDTKSGAGQYFTPRALIRAMVNCVRPESGKTIADPACATGGFFLAAHEFLTNPEHHTLD
;
A
#
# COMPACT_ATOMS: atom_id res chain seq x y z
N MET A 1 21.58 0.87 0.21
CA MET A 1 21.21 1.22 -1.18
C MET A 1 20.35 2.47 -1.11
N THR A 2 20.60 3.48 -1.93
CA THR A 2 19.84 4.73 -1.87
C THR A 2 18.36 4.45 -2.15
N THR A 3 17.48 4.97 -1.29
CA THR A 3 16.02 4.76 -1.26
C THR A 3 15.27 5.71 -2.19
N ALA A 4 15.89 6.84 -2.53
CA ALA A 4 15.42 7.83 -3.50
C ALA A 4 15.01 7.28 -4.90
N PRO A 5 15.68 6.26 -5.48
CA PRO A 5 15.35 5.79 -6.83
C PRO A 5 13.98 5.11 -6.92
N ILE A 6 13.53 4.39 -5.89
CA ILE A 6 12.23 3.70 -5.94
C ILE A 6 11.08 4.69 -5.76
N VAL A 7 11.23 5.65 -4.85
CA VAL A 7 10.27 6.75 -4.65
C VAL A 7 10.07 7.48 -5.99
N SER A 8 11.15 7.90 -6.64
CA SER A 8 11.09 8.58 -7.94
C SER A 8 10.43 7.73 -9.03
N LYS A 9 10.70 6.42 -9.09
CA LYS A 9 10.06 5.51 -10.06
C LYS A 9 8.55 5.40 -9.83
N VAL A 10 8.13 5.20 -8.57
CA VAL A 10 6.71 5.13 -8.20
C VAL A 10 5.98 6.40 -8.59
N TRP A 11 6.59 7.57 -8.37
CA TRP A 11 6.03 8.86 -8.78
C TRP A 11 5.95 9.01 -10.30
N SER A 12 7.04 8.71 -11.01
CA SER A 12 7.08 8.82 -12.47
C SER A 12 6.02 7.94 -13.13
N PHE A 13 5.79 6.73 -12.59
CA PHE A 13 4.78 5.82 -13.13
C PHE A 13 3.36 6.30 -12.83
N CYS A 14 3.14 6.86 -11.65
CA CYS A 14 1.88 7.49 -11.27
C CYS A 14 1.48 8.60 -12.26
N THR A 15 2.41 9.49 -12.60
CA THR A 15 2.15 10.57 -13.57
C THR A 15 1.82 10.00 -14.95
N THR A 16 2.57 8.98 -15.39
CA THR A 16 2.31 8.32 -16.69
C THR A 16 0.89 7.76 -16.76
N LEU A 17 0.45 7.03 -15.73
CA LEU A 17 -0.89 6.45 -15.69
C LEU A 17 -2.00 7.49 -15.57
N ARG A 18 -1.72 8.63 -14.91
CA ARG A 18 -2.65 9.75 -14.83
C ARG A 18 -2.97 10.34 -16.18
N ASP A 19 -1.97 10.49 -17.04
CA ASP A 19 -2.15 11.01 -18.41
C ASP A 19 -3.04 10.08 -19.25
N ASP A 20 -3.15 8.80 -18.86
CA ASP A 20 -4.02 7.80 -19.47
C ASP A 20 -5.40 7.66 -18.78
N GLY A 21 -5.73 8.55 -17.85
CA GLY A 21 -7.02 8.60 -17.17
C GLY A 21 -7.14 7.74 -15.91
N VAL A 22 -6.06 7.14 -15.43
CA VAL A 22 -6.06 6.42 -14.14
C VAL A 22 -5.80 7.41 -13.01
N GLY A 23 -6.76 7.58 -12.10
CA GLY A 23 -6.62 8.52 -10.99
C GLY A 23 -5.52 8.13 -9.98
N TYR A 24 -5.07 9.08 -9.15
CA TYR A 24 -4.10 8.80 -8.08
C TYR A 24 -4.59 7.71 -7.12
N GLY A 25 -5.87 7.75 -6.75
CA GLY A 25 -6.49 6.72 -5.91
C GLY A 25 -6.48 5.35 -6.54
N ASP A 26 -6.90 5.25 -7.80
CA ASP A 26 -6.89 3.98 -8.55
C ASP A 26 -5.45 3.42 -8.66
N TYR A 27 -4.47 4.28 -8.98
CA TYR A 27 -3.07 3.88 -9.03
C TYR A 27 -2.56 3.39 -7.68
N LEU A 28 -2.85 4.12 -6.60
CA LEU A 28 -2.47 3.73 -5.24
C LEU A 28 -3.06 2.36 -4.87
N GLU A 29 -4.33 2.11 -5.17
CA GLU A 29 -4.97 0.81 -4.95
C GLU A 29 -4.24 -0.31 -5.71
N GLN A 30 -3.98 -0.13 -7.01
CA GLN A 30 -3.29 -1.14 -7.82
C GLN A 30 -1.87 -1.40 -7.32
N LEU A 31 -1.14 -0.34 -6.98
CA LEU A 31 0.21 -0.45 -6.45
C LEU A 31 0.21 -1.20 -5.11
N THR A 32 -0.78 -0.95 -4.25
CA THR A 32 -0.94 -1.61 -2.95
C THR A 32 -1.13 -3.12 -3.11
N TYR A 33 -2.01 -3.53 -4.02
CA TYR A 33 -2.25 -4.95 -4.32
C TYR A 33 -0.99 -5.66 -4.80
N LEU A 34 -0.25 -5.02 -5.72
CA LEU A 34 0.96 -5.60 -6.29
C LEU A 34 2.10 -5.66 -5.28
N ILE A 35 2.33 -4.60 -4.50
CA ILE A 35 3.35 -4.60 -3.44
C ILE A 35 3.04 -5.69 -2.41
N PHE A 36 1.78 -5.80 -1.97
CA PHE A 36 1.39 -6.83 -1.02
C PHE A 36 1.70 -8.23 -1.55
N LEU A 37 1.31 -8.53 -2.80
CA LEU A 37 1.55 -9.83 -3.41
C LEU A 37 3.05 -10.10 -3.61
N LYS A 38 3.82 -9.09 -4.00
CA LYS A 38 5.29 -9.18 -4.12
C LYS A 38 5.94 -9.46 -2.77
N MET A 39 5.51 -8.78 -1.71
CA MET A 39 5.99 -9.02 -0.35
C MET A 39 5.62 -10.41 0.15
N ALA A 40 4.40 -10.89 -0.13
CA ALA A 40 3.99 -12.25 0.20
C ALA A 40 4.89 -13.30 -0.49
N ASP A 41 5.23 -13.08 -1.77
CA ASP A 41 6.18 -13.92 -2.49
C ASP A 41 7.59 -13.87 -1.88
N GLU A 42 8.09 -12.69 -1.50
CA GLU A 42 9.40 -12.54 -0.83
C GLU A 42 9.43 -13.23 0.54
N TYR A 43 8.36 -13.09 1.33
CA TYR A 43 8.23 -13.75 2.62
C TYR A 43 8.12 -15.26 2.52
N SER A 44 7.56 -15.80 1.43
CA SER A 44 7.47 -17.26 1.23
C SER A 44 8.83 -17.92 0.98
N ARG A 45 9.85 -17.13 0.63
CA ARG A 45 11.21 -17.60 0.34
C ARG A 45 12.09 -17.57 1.59
N LEU A 46 13.22 -18.28 1.53
CA LEU A 46 14.27 -18.17 2.54
C LEU A 46 14.81 -16.72 2.58
N PRO A 47 15.15 -16.18 3.77
CA PRO A 47 15.21 -16.84 5.08
C PRO A 47 13.88 -16.85 5.88
N TYR A 48 12.82 -16.22 5.37
CA TYR A 48 11.59 -15.98 6.14
C TYR A 48 10.66 -17.19 6.18
N ASN A 49 10.46 -17.86 5.04
CA ASN A 49 9.63 -19.06 4.89
C ASN A 49 8.24 -18.94 5.54
N ARG A 50 7.60 -17.78 5.37
CA ARG A 50 6.29 -17.45 5.92
C ARG A 50 5.22 -17.59 4.85
N ASP A 51 4.28 -18.50 5.08
CA ASP A 51 3.10 -18.65 4.24
C ASP A 51 2.02 -17.61 4.62
N VAL A 52 1.60 -16.83 3.62
CA VAL A 52 0.54 -15.80 3.74
C VAL A 52 -0.82 -16.37 3.32
N GLY A 53 -0.87 -17.61 2.83
CA GLY A 53 -2.10 -18.27 2.39
C GLY A 53 -2.55 -17.85 0.99
N ILE A 54 -1.61 -17.48 0.12
CA ILE A 54 -1.92 -17.14 -1.28
C ILE A 54 -2.34 -18.43 -2.01
N PRO A 55 -3.53 -18.50 -2.64
CA PRO A 55 -3.97 -19.69 -3.36
C PRO A 55 -3.03 -20.05 -4.52
N ALA A 56 -2.81 -21.36 -4.71
CA ALA A 56 -1.97 -21.86 -5.80
C ALA A 56 -2.45 -21.34 -7.17
N GLY A 57 -1.52 -20.88 -7.99
CA GLY A 57 -1.80 -20.31 -9.31
C GLY A 57 -2.23 -18.83 -9.30
N TYR A 58 -2.33 -18.21 -8.12
CA TYR A 58 -2.66 -16.79 -7.93
C TYR A 58 -1.55 -16.03 -7.16
N ASP A 59 -0.32 -16.55 -7.22
CA ASP A 59 0.87 -15.95 -6.62
C ASP A 59 1.55 -14.92 -7.54
N TRP A 60 2.63 -14.30 -7.06
CA TRP A 60 3.39 -13.32 -7.83
C TRP A 60 3.95 -13.88 -9.14
N SER A 61 4.43 -15.13 -9.13
CA SER A 61 5.00 -15.77 -10.33
C SER A 61 3.96 -15.99 -11.43
N SER A 62 2.70 -16.19 -11.05
CA SER A 62 1.58 -16.30 -11.99
C SER A 62 1.34 -15.00 -12.79
N LEU A 63 1.72 -13.84 -12.25
CA LEU A 63 1.66 -12.54 -12.94
C LEU A 63 2.88 -12.31 -13.83
N THR A 64 4.09 -12.51 -13.30
CA THR A 64 5.33 -12.16 -14.01
C THR A 64 5.62 -13.02 -15.23
N THR A 65 4.99 -14.18 -15.35
CA THR A 65 5.09 -15.09 -16.51
C THR A 65 4.11 -14.77 -17.65
N ARG A 66 3.16 -13.85 -17.46
CA ARG A 66 2.08 -13.54 -18.41
C ARG A 66 2.26 -12.20 -19.11
N ARG A 67 1.68 -12.04 -20.29
CA ARG A 67 1.73 -10.81 -21.09
C ARG A 67 0.38 -10.51 -21.76
N GLY A 68 0.19 -9.27 -22.20
CA GLY A 68 -0.97 -8.87 -23.01
C GLY A 68 -2.32 -9.18 -22.34
N ALA A 69 -3.32 -9.54 -23.14
CA ALA A 69 -4.67 -9.82 -22.65
C ALA A 69 -4.73 -10.98 -21.63
N GLU A 70 -3.81 -11.95 -21.72
CA GLU A 70 -3.72 -13.04 -20.74
C GLU A 70 -3.34 -12.51 -19.35
N LEU A 71 -2.39 -11.57 -19.30
CA LEU A 71 -1.99 -10.92 -18.04
C LEU A 71 -3.15 -10.15 -17.43
N GLU A 72 -3.84 -9.33 -18.21
CA GLU A 72 -4.97 -8.54 -17.74
C GLU A 72 -6.09 -9.43 -17.22
N GLY A 73 -6.49 -10.44 -18.00
CA GLY A 73 -7.53 -11.39 -17.59
C GLY A 73 -7.15 -12.17 -16.33
N HIS A 74 -5.89 -12.60 -16.22
CA HIS A 74 -5.39 -13.28 -15.03
C HIS A 74 -5.40 -12.37 -13.80
N TYR A 75 -4.98 -11.11 -13.95
CA TYR A 75 -4.96 -10.15 -12.85
C TYR A 75 -6.37 -9.87 -12.30
N VAL A 76 -7.38 -9.75 -13.18
CA VAL A 76 -8.79 -9.62 -12.77
C VAL A 76 -9.25 -10.84 -11.95
N LEU A 77 -8.94 -12.05 -12.41
CA LEU A 77 -9.30 -13.28 -11.70
C LEU A 77 -8.55 -13.40 -10.37
N LEU A 78 -7.28 -12.99 -10.33
CA LEU A 78 -6.45 -12.98 -9.13
C LEU A 78 -7.03 -12.05 -8.06
N LEU A 79 -7.32 -10.80 -8.39
CA LEU A 79 -7.89 -9.84 -7.44
C LEU A 79 -9.20 -10.36 -6.83
N ARG A 80 -10.08 -10.92 -7.67
CA ARG A 80 -11.31 -11.56 -7.20
C ARG A 80 -11.01 -12.73 -6.27
N LYS A 81 -10.10 -13.61 -6.64
CA LYS A 81 -9.81 -14.82 -5.87
C LYS A 81 -9.21 -14.52 -4.50
N LEU A 82 -8.34 -13.51 -4.42
CA LEU A 82 -7.77 -13.04 -3.16
C LEU A 82 -8.84 -12.35 -2.30
N GLY A 83 -9.76 -11.60 -2.90
CA GLY A 83 -10.88 -10.97 -2.20
C GLY A 83 -11.91 -11.96 -1.62
N GLU A 84 -11.96 -13.19 -2.12
CA GLU A 84 -12.79 -14.28 -1.58
C GLU A 84 -12.18 -14.98 -0.35
N GLN A 85 -10.93 -14.67 0.00
CA GLN A 85 -10.24 -15.29 1.14
C GLN A 85 -10.73 -14.76 2.49
N ARG A 86 -10.40 -15.48 3.57
CA ARG A 86 -10.70 -15.05 4.95
C ARG A 86 -9.52 -14.28 5.56
N GLY A 87 -9.79 -13.56 6.64
CA GLY A 87 -8.77 -12.85 7.41
C GLY A 87 -8.16 -11.66 6.64
N MET A 88 -6.89 -11.37 6.91
CA MET A 88 -6.18 -10.21 6.37
C MET A 88 -6.16 -10.19 4.83
N LEU A 89 -5.97 -11.34 4.19
CA LEU A 89 -5.91 -11.42 2.73
C LEU A 89 -7.24 -10.98 2.10
N GLY A 90 -8.36 -11.50 2.62
CA GLY A 90 -9.69 -11.07 2.18
C GLY A 90 -9.94 -9.58 2.43
N GLN A 91 -9.52 -9.06 3.59
CA GLN A 91 -9.67 -7.64 3.94
C GLN A 91 -8.92 -6.72 2.97
N ILE A 92 -7.67 -7.04 2.63
CA ILE A 92 -6.85 -6.25 1.71
C ILE A 92 -7.46 -6.23 0.31
N PHE A 93 -7.93 -7.38 -0.18
CA PHE A 93 -8.49 -7.51 -1.53
C PHE A 93 -10.02 -7.39 -1.57
N THR A 94 -10.64 -6.85 -0.51
CA THR A 94 -12.10 -6.74 -0.44
C THR A 94 -12.62 -5.89 -1.60
N LYS A 95 -13.43 -6.50 -2.47
CA LYS A 95 -13.98 -5.87 -3.69
C LYS A 95 -12.91 -5.27 -4.61
N ALA A 96 -11.69 -5.80 -4.59
CA ALA A 96 -10.61 -5.35 -5.45
C ALA A 96 -11.00 -5.47 -6.94
N GLN A 97 -10.66 -4.44 -7.71
CA GLN A 97 -10.90 -4.38 -9.15
C GLN A 97 -9.65 -3.89 -9.86
N ASN A 98 -9.42 -4.39 -11.07
CA ASN A 98 -8.39 -3.83 -11.93
C ASN A 98 -8.86 -2.46 -12.46
N LYS A 99 -8.00 -1.45 -12.32
CA LYS A 99 -8.22 -0.09 -12.85
C LYS A 99 -7.25 0.26 -13.99
N ILE A 100 -6.28 -0.61 -14.27
CA ILE A 100 -5.31 -0.45 -15.36
C ILE A 100 -5.71 -1.41 -16.48
N THR A 101 -6.52 -0.90 -17.41
CA THR A 101 -7.06 -1.68 -18.54
C THR A 101 -6.08 -1.81 -19.71
N ASP A 102 -4.99 -1.04 -19.72
CA ASP A 102 -3.92 -1.17 -20.71
C ASP A 102 -2.93 -2.27 -20.28
N PRO A 103 -2.85 -3.41 -20.98
CA PRO A 103 -2.00 -4.53 -20.58
C PRO A 103 -0.51 -4.21 -20.62
N ALA A 104 -0.07 -3.30 -21.49
CA ALA A 104 1.34 -2.91 -21.57
C ALA A 104 1.73 -2.09 -20.34
N LYS A 105 0.83 -1.25 -19.84
CA LYS A 105 1.05 -0.45 -18.62
C LYS A 105 0.96 -1.29 -17.37
N LEU A 106 -0.02 -2.19 -17.28
CA LEU A 106 -0.09 -3.18 -16.20
C LEU A 106 1.20 -4.01 -16.13
N PHE A 107 1.68 -4.50 -17.28
CA PHE A 107 2.94 -5.23 -17.36
C PHE A 107 4.14 -4.41 -16.85
N ARG A 108 4.25 -3.15 -17.27
CA ARG A 108 5.33 -2.25 -16.82
C ARG A 108 5.24 -1.95 -15.32
N LEU A 109 4.03 -1.79 -14.77
CA LEU A 109 3.83 -1.59 -13.34
C LEU A 109 4.29 -2.81 -12.54
N ILE A 110 3.88 -4.01 -12.98
CA ILE A 110 4.32 -5.28 -12.38
C ILE A 110 5.83 -5.41 -12.45
N ALA A 111 6.46 -5.10 -13.60
CA ALA A 111 7.90 -5.14 -13.75
C ALA A 111 8.64 -4.14 -12.84
N MET A 112 8.07 -2.94 -12.63
CA MET A 112 8.61 -1.95 -11.71
C MET A 112 8.61 -2.47 -10.26
N VAL A 113 7.50 -3.08 -9.84
CA VAL A 113 7.36 -3.68 -8.51
C VAL A 113 8.30 -4.88 -8.37
N ASP A 114 8.43 -5.72 -9.40
CA ASP A 114 9.30 -6.91 -9.41
C ASP A 114 10.79 -6.56 -9.26
N GLY A 115 11.22 -5.45 -9.86
CA GLY A 115 12.59 -4.96 -9.81
C GLY A 115 13.06 -4.42 -8.46
N THR A 116 12.25 -4.55 -7.40
CA THR A 116 12.51 -4.03 -6.05
C THR A 116 12.33 -5.13 -5.01
N GLN A 117 13.24 -5.22 -4.04
CA GLN A 117 13.10 -6.10 -2.87
C GLN A 117 12.39 -5.33 -1.74
N TRP A 118 11.09 -5.53 -1.57
CA TRP A 118 10.25 -4.71 -0.70
C TRP A 118 10.37 -5.07 0.78
N VAL A 119 10.57 -6.35 1.10
CA VAL A 119 10.75 -6.81 2.48
C VAL A 119 12.02 -6.21 3.10
N THR A 120 13.08 -6.06 2.32
CA THR A 120 14.37 -5.50 2.77
C THR A 120 14.40 -3.98 2.80
N LEU A 121 13.42 -3.29 2.20
CA LEU A 121 13.32 -1.84 2.34
C LEU A 121 13.03 -1.47 3.80
N GLU A 122 13.65 -0.39 4.26
CA GLU A 122 13.36 0.20 5.56
C GLU A 122 11.87 0.54 5.65
N ALA A 123 11.31 0.39 6.86
CA ALA A 123 9.89 0.64 7.10
C ALA A 123 9.51 2.08 6.73
N ASP A 124 10.36 3.04 7.11
CA ASP A 124 10.18 4.47 6.84
C ASP A 124 10.05 4.75 5.34
N VAL A 125 10.87 4.12 4.51
CA VAL A 125 10.83 4.29 3.05
C VAL A 125 9.51 3.80 2.45
N LYS A 126 9.00 2.67 2.93
CA LYS A 126 7.70 2.13 2.50
C LYS A 126 6.56 3.04 2.96
N GLY A 127 6.65 3.52 4.20
CA GLY A 127 5.72 4.49 4.78
C GLY A 127 5.68 5.78 3.95
N ASP A 128 6.83 6.37 3.67
CA ASP A 128 6.98 7.62 2.90
C ASP A 128 6.39 7.51 1.49
N ILE A 129 6.60 6.37 0.80
CA ILE A 129 5.99 6.13 -0.51
C ILE A 129 4.46 6.14 -0.40
N TYR A 130 3.93 5.40 0.57
CA TYR A 130 2.49 5.23 0.74
C TYR A 130 1.82 6.54 1.18
N GLU A 131 2.38 7.20 2.19
CA GLU A 131 1.93 8.49 2.73
C GLU A 131 2.01 9.60 1.68
N GLY A 132 3.10 9.66 0.92
CA GLY A 132 3.23 10.64 -0.15
C GLY A 132 2.14 10.47 -1.20
N LEU A 133 1.88 9.24 -1.66
CA LEU A 133 0.81 8.95 -2.63
C LEU A 133 -0.58 9.30 -2.08
N LEU A 134 -0.83 9.01 -0.80
CA LEU A 134 -2.07 9.38 -0.12
C LEU A 134 -2.28 10.90 -0.07
N GLU A 135 -1.24 11.65 0.31
CA GLU A 135 -1.29 13.11 0.38
C GLU A 135 -1.55 13.70 -1.01
N ARG A 136 -0.86 13.23 -2.06
CA ARG A 136 -1.13 13.69 -3.44
C ARG A 136 -2.52 13.36 -3.93
N ASN A 137 -3.03 12.18 -3.61
CA ASN A 137 -4.41 11.82 -3.95
C ASN A 137 -5.42 12.76 -3.26
N ALA A 138 -5.16 13.10 -1.99
CA ALA A 138 -5.98 14.00 -1.20
C ALA A 138 -5.94 15.47 -1.68
N GLU A 139 -4.79 15.93 -2.15
CA GLU A 139 -4.60 17.27 -2.73
C GLU A 139 -5.30 17.43 -4.09
N ASP A 140 -5.54 16.33 -4.82
CA ASP A 140 -6.28 16.38 -6.09
C ASP A 140 -7.77 16.64 -5.82
N THR A 141 -8.16 17.92 -5.78
CA THR A 141 -9.53 18.34 -5.50
C THR A 141 -10.58 17.75 -6.46
N LYS A 142 -10.17 17.30 -7.65
CA LYS A 142 -11.08 16.63 -8.61
C LYS A 142 -11.40 15.19 -8.23
N SER A 143 -10.53 14.53 -7.46
CA SER A 143 -10.71 13.15 -7.03
C SER A 143 -11.73 13.03 -5.89
N GLY A 144 -11.92 14.11 -5.11
CA GLY A 144 -12.71 14.09 -3.88
C GLY A 144 -12.06 13.28 -2.74
N ALA A 145 -10.84 12.75 -2.92
CA ALA A 145 -10.18 11.89 -1.94
C ALA A 145 -9.78 12.63 -0.66
N GLY A 146 -9.73 13.96 -0.69
CA GLY A 146 -9.49 14.80 0.49
C GLY A 146 -10.47 14.54 1.65
N GLN A 147 -11.67 14.01 1.37
CA GLN A 147 -12.64 13.63 2.42
C GLN A 147 -12.16 12.45 3.30
N TYR A 148 -11.18 11.68 2.83
CA TYR A 148 -10.62 10.50 3.52
C TYR A 148 -9.24 10.80 4.14
N PHE A 149 -8.79 12.05 4.09
CA PHE A 149 -7.46 12.44 4.54
C PHE A 149 -7.53 13.58 5.55
N THR A 150 -6.60 13.57 6.50
CA THR A 150 -6.42 14.66 7.46
C THR A 150 -4.93 15.02 7.47
N PRO A 151 -4.56 16.32 7.35
CA PRO A 151 -3.16 16.74 7.32
C PRO A 151 -2.37 16.21 8.51
N ARG A 152 -1.20 15.61 8.25
CA ARG A 152 -0.42 14.92 9.30
C ARG A 152 0.05 15.84 10.42
N ALA A 153 0.33 17.11 10.11
CA ALA A 153 0.65 18.12 11.12
C ALA A 153 -0.51 18.35 12.10
N LEU A 154 -1.75 18.36 11.61
CA LEU A 154 -2.94 18.51 12.45
C LEU A 154 -3.17 17.27 13.32
N ILE A 155 -3.04 16.07 12.74
CA ILE A 155 -3.13 14.81 13.49
C ILE A 155 -2.10 14.78 14.62
N ARG A 156 -0.83 15.07 14.34
CA ARG A 156 0.24 15.07 15.36
C ARG A 156 -0.02 16.09 16.46
N ALA A 157 -0.50 17.29 16.12
CA ALA A 157 -0.89 18.28 17.12
C ALA A 157 -2.01 17.76 18.03
N MET A 158 -3.03 17.12 17.46
CA MET A 158 -4.13 16.53 18.24
C MET A 158 -3.63 15.39 19.14
N VAL A 159 -2.83 14.46 18.62
CA VAL A 159 -2.26 13.35 19.40
C VAL A 159 -1.37 13.86 20.53
N ASN A 160 -0.56 14.89 20.28
CA ASN A 160 0.28 15.51 21.31
C ASN A 160 -0.54 16.17 22.43
N CYS A 161 -1.75 16.67 22.14
CA CYS A 161 -2.66 17.18 23.15
C CYS A 161 -3.36 16.04 23.92
N VAL A 162 -3.77 14.98 23.22
CA VAL A 162 -4.46 13.82 23.82
C VAL A 162 -3.52 13.00 24.70
N ARG A 163 -2.25 12.88 24.31
CA ARG A 163 -1.19 12.11 25.00
C ARG A 163 -1.64 10.68 25.32
N PRO A 164 -1.85 9.81 24.31
CA PRO A 164 -2.27 8.44 24.56
C PRO A 164 -1.26 7.70 25.45
N GLU A 165 -1.76 6.81 26.31
CA GLU A 165 -0.97 6.01 27.25
C GLU A 165 -0.98 4.53 26.86
N SER A 166 0.10 3.82 27.23
CA SER A 166 0.17 2.37 27.05
C SER A 166 -0.91 1.65 27.86
N GLY A 167 -1.46 0.58 27.30
CA GLY A 167 -2.54 -0.20 27.93
C GLY A 167 -3.93 0.44 27.85
N LYS A 168 -4.09 1.63 27.27
CA LYS A 168 -5.39 2.24 26.97
C LYS A 168 -5.89 1.81 25.59
N THR A 169 -7.21 1.90 25.40
CA THR A 169 -7.87 1.64 24.11
C THR A 169 -8.01 2.93 23.31
N ILE A 170 -7.66 2.87 22.02
CA ILE A 170 -7.81 3.98 21.08
C ILE A 170 -8.83 3.57 20.02
N ALA A 171 -9.76 4.48 19.69
CA ALA A 171 -10.77 4.27 18.66
C ALA A 171 -10.86 5.50 17.76
N ASP A 172 -10.93 5.26 16.45
CA ASP A 172 -11.24 6.26 15.43
C ASP A 172 -12.37 5.70 14.54
N PRO A 173 -13.63 6.14 14.75
CA PRO A 173 -14.78 5.60 14.02
C PRO A 173 -14.84 6.06 12.56
N ALA A 174 -13.97 6.98 12.13
CA ALA A 174 -13.86 7.49 10.78
C ALA A 174 -12.41 7.45 10.28
N CYS A 175 -11.70 6.37 10.62
CA CYS A 175 -10.24 6.29 10.52
C CYS A 175 -9.65 6.46 9.12
N ALA A 176 -10.41 6.20 8.06
CA ALA A 176 -10.00 6.35 6.67
C ALA A 176 -8.58 5.78 6.42
N THR A 177 -7.58 6.63 6.13
CA THR A 177 -6.19 6.22 5.90
C THR A 177 -5.44 5.72 7.14
N GLY A 178 -6.05 5.78 8.31
CA GLY A 178 -5.47 5.32 9.58
C GLY A 178 -4.51 6.31 10.25
N GLY A 179 -4.46 7.56 9.79
CA GLY A 179 -3.47 8.55 10.24
C GLY A 179 -3.40 8.78 11.74
N PHE A 180 -4.56 8.77 12.43
CA PHE A 180 -4.59 8.89 13.89
C PHE A 180 -3.98 7.67 14.60
N PHE A 181 -4.20 6.46 14.07
CA PHE A 181 -3.59 5.25 14.64
C PHE A 181 -2.07 5.24 14.45
N LEU A 182 -1.59 5.65 13.27
CA LEU A 182 -0.15 5.76 13.01
C LEU A 182 0.51 6.78 13.95
N ALA A 183 -0.05 7.99 14.04
CA ALA A 183 0.49 9.04 14.90
C ALA A 183 0.41 8.68 16.38
N ALA A 184 -0.65 7.99 16.82
CA ALA A 184 -0.75 7.50 18.19
C ALA A 184 0.29 6.41 18.47
N HIS A 185 0.54 5.50 17.53
CA HIS A 185 1.59 4.49 17.65
C HIS A 185 2.99 5.13 17.71
N GLU A 186 3.27 6.11 16.85
CA GLU A 186 4.53 6.89 16.90
C GLU A 186 4.70 7.60 18.25
N PHE A 187 3.65 8.24 18.76
CA PHE A 187 3.67 8.87 20.09
C PHE A 187 3.97 7.85 21.19
N LEU A 188 3.33 6.69 21.14
CA LEU A 188 3.48 5.61 22.12
C LEU A 188 4.81 4.84 21.99
N THR A 189 5.53 4.94 20.89
CA THR A 189 6.82 4.26 20.69
C THR A 189 8.01 5.20 20.81
N ASN A 190 7.79 6.51 20.83
CA ASN A 190 8.83 7.50 21.08
C ASN A 190 9.31 7.46 22.54
N PRO A 191 10.59 7.14 22.83
CA PRO A 191 11.13 7.13 24.20
C PRO A 191 11.03 8.46 24.92
N GLU A 192 11.01 9.60 24.21
CA GLU A 192 10.89 10.93 24.83
C GLU A 192 9.53 11.17 25.49
N HIS A 193 8.53 10.36 25.12
CA HIS A 193 7.15 10.53 25.58
C HIS A 193 6.80 9.61 26.76
N HIS A 194 7.74 8.76 27.18
CA HIS A 194 7.61 7.88 28.33
C HIS A 194 8.69 8.18 29.35
N THR A 195 8.32 8.19 30.63
CA THR A 195 9.28 8.06 31.73
C THR A 195 9.33 6.57 32.06
N LEU A 196 10.51 5.96 31.90
CA LEU A 196 10.73 4.62 32.43
C LEU A 196 10.75 4.75 33.96
N ASP A 197 9.77 4.15 34.62
CA ASP A 197 9.80 3.93 36.08
C ASP A 197 10.93 2.96 36.46
#